data_AF-A0A9P1AQH7-F1
#
_entry.id   AF-A0A9P1AQH7-F1
#
_cell.length_a   1.000
_cell.length_b   1.000
_cell.length_c   1.000
_cell.angle_alpha   90.00
_cell.angle_beta   90.00
_cell.angle_gamma   90.00
#
_symmetry.space_group_name_H-M   'P 1'
#
loop_
_entity.id
_entity.type
_entity.pdbx_description
1 polymer ?
#
loop_
_entity_poly.entity_id
_entity_poly.type
_entity_poly.pdbx_seq_one_letter_code
_entity_poly.pdbx_strand_id
1 'polypeptide(L)'
;MSIALKTVFLLIHVVIINSIYINSTECGRTKMCLFRPLGCDPNLDCTIGVALSIIGPNQMKVQMVAATIVPPVQQQYVAIAFSHDTYMGNDSVSECVISNMGEFVGYEPEVYLSYNKGKSNDRVFLNDDEHAELFTELAGQVVDSRLVCEFNQQIMPQIDNKNGLVWNLNSPFFLMAATGSAQPDEVNVHELNRESHSFPIISTEKFNPVVFANNFSHPTGFVPKINTNRVEKRVLRPTVPSKSATSLLPLLTFALTLLVVPV
;
A
#
# COMPACT_ATOMS: atom_id res chain seq x y z
N MET A 1 -35.44 -35.55 43.61
CA MET A 1 -35.57 -34.28 42.87
C MET A 1 -34.17 -33.65 42.83
N SER A 2 -33.44 -33.82 41.73
CA SER A 2 -32.04 -33.39 41.62
C SER A 2 -31.94 -32.31 40.54
N ILE A 3 -31.54 -31.10 40.92
CA ILE A 3 -31.39 -29.96 40.02
C ILE A 3 -29.93 -29.94 39.57
N ALA A 4 -29.69 -30.36 38.33
CA ALA A 4 -28.36 -30.30 37.72
C ALA A 4 -28.08 -28.87 37.25
N LEU A 5 -27.16 -28.19 37.95
CA LEU A 5 -26.64 -26.88 37.58
C LEU A 5 -25.70 -27.05 36.37
N LYS A 6 -26.16 -26.64 35.18
CA LYS A 6 -25.31 -26.62 33.97
C LYS A 6 -24.47 -25.35 33.96
N THR A 7 -23.18 -25.48 34.27
CA THR A 7 -22.20 -24.41 34.13
C THR A 7 -21.89 -24.22 32.63
N VAL A 8 -22.23 -23.05 32.08
CA VAL A 8 -21.86 -22.65 30.72
C VAL A 8 -20.51 -21.95 30.79
N PHE A 9 -19.46 -22.56 30.22
CA PHE A 9 -18.16 -21.91 30.05
C PHE A 9 -18.19 -21.02 28.81
N LEU A 10 -18.15 -19.70 29.02
CA LEU A 10 -17.97 -18.72 27.94
C LEU A 10 -16.49 -18.63 27.59
N LEU A 11 -16.07 -19.26 26.49
CA LEU A 11 -14.72 -19.16 25.94
C LEU A 11 -14.52 -17.77 25.30
N ILE A 12 -13.98 -16.82 26.08
CA ILE A 12 -13.50 -15.53 25.56
C ILE A 12 -12.29 -15.80 24.70
N HIS A 13 -12.47 -15.78 23.38
CA HIS A 13 -11.37 -15.78 22.43
C HIS A 13 -10.76 -14.37 22.42
N VAL A 14 -9.62 -14.21 23.07
CA VAL A 14 -8.82 -12.99 22.96
C VAL A 14 -8.20 -13.00 21.57
N VAL A 15 -8.81 -12.28 20.63
CA VAL A 15 -8.20 -11.99 19.33
C VAL A 15 -7.07 -11.00 19.60
N ILE A 16 -5.82 -11.47 19.55
CA ILE A 16 -4.65 -10.59 19.59
C ILE A 16 -4.58 -9.90 18.22
N ILE A 17 -5.10 -8.67 18.14
CA ILE A 17 -4.90 -7.82 16.97
C ILE A 17 -3.48 -7.27 17.10
N ASN A 18 -2.55 -7.78 16.29
CA ASN A 18 -1.23 -7.18 16.16
C ASN A 18 -1.41 -5.87 15.38
N SER A 19 -1.48 -4.75 16.09
CA SER A 19 -1.51 -3.44 15.44
C SER A 19 -0.13 -3.12 14.85
N ILE A 20 -0.12 -2.61 13.62
CA ILE A 20 1.08 -2.01 13.04
C ILE A 20 1.49 -0.81 13.89
N TYR A 21 2.73 -0.81 14.35
CA TYR A 21 3.30 0.23 15.20
C TYR A 21 4.38 1.00 14.44
N ILE A 22 4.21 2.32 14.33
CA ILE A 22 5.21 3.20 13.74
C ILE A 22 6.27 3.52 14.77
N ASN A 23 7.47 3.02 14.53
CA ASN A 23 8.58 3.19 15.46
C ASN A 23 9.34 4.49 15.12
N SER A 24 9.05 5.54 15.88
CA SER A 24 9.74 6.84 15.82
C SER A 24 11.04 6.91 16.63
N THR A 25 11.44 5.81 17.28
CA THR A 25 12.75 5.75 17.96
C THR A 25 13.88 5.86 16.93
N GLU A 26 14.91 6.64 17.26
CA GLU A 26 16.07 6.96 16.40
C GLU A 26 15.77 7.86 15.17
N CYS A 27 14.63 8.56 15.15
CA CYS A 27 14.42 9.65 14.19
C CYS A 27 15.54 10.69 14.28
N GLY A 28 16.10 11.09 13.12
CA GLY A 28 17.24 12.00 13.01
C GLY A 28 18.61 11.35 13.22
N ARG A 29 18.67 10.04 13.53
CA ARG A 29 19.92 9.29 13.72
C ARG A 29 20.05 8.13 12.74
N THR A 30 19.17 7.14 12.86
CA THR A 30 19.12 5.95 11.99
C THR A 30 17.76 5.80 11.31
N LYS A 31 16.85 6.76 11.53
CA LYS A 31 15.62 6.93 10.77
C LYS A 31 15.44 8.36 10.30
N MET A 32 14.87 8.52 9.11
CA MET A 32 14.35 9.80 8.66
C MET A 32 12.85 9.84 8.93
N CYS A 33 12.37 10.90 9.56
CA CYS A 33 10.97 10.98 9.99
C CYS A 33 10.38 12.34 9.64
N LEU A 34 9.15 12.33 9.15
CA LEU A 34 8.34 13.51 8.86
C LEU A 34 6.97 13.31 9.48
N PHE A 35 6.60 14.18 10.42
CA PHE A 35 5.35 14.06 11.17
C PHE A 35 4.61 15.40 11.19
N ARG A 36 3.28 15.34 11.03
CA ARG A 36 2.35 16.46 11.17
C ARG A 36 1.28 16.11 12.20
N PRO A 37 1.01 16.97 13.19
CA PRO A 37 1.79 18.16 13.59
C PRO A 37 3.25 17.83 13.97
N LEU A 38 4.13 18.83 14.00
CA LEU A 38 5.52 18.59 14.41
C LEU A 38 5.55 18.07 15.87
N GLY A 39 6.20 16.92 16.09
CA GLY A 39 6.33 16.32 17.42
C GLY A 39 5.15 15.45 17.88
N CYS A 40 4.15 15.22 17.03
CA CYS A 40 3.09 14.24 17.30
C CYS A 40 3.65 12.82 17.45
N ASP A 41 2.91 11.96 18.15
CA ASP A 41 3.13 10.53 18.19
C ASP A 41 2.40 9.86 17.01
N PRO A 42 3.13 9.17 16.11
CA PRO A 42 2.53 8.55 14.93
C PRO A 42 1.52 7.44 15.24
N ASN A 43 1.47 6.96 16.49
CA ASN A 43 0.55 5.94 16.95
C ASN A 43 -0.65 6.53 17.73
N LEU A 44 -0.71 7.84 17.95
CA LEU A 44 -1.78 8.50 18.69
C LEU A 44 -2.41 9.65 17.90
N ASP A 45 -1.64 10.68 17.54
CA ASP A 45 -2.17 12.00 17.18
C ASP A 45 -1.56 12.65 15.92
N CYS A 46 -0.70 11.94 15.19
CA CYS A 46 -0.29 12.42 13.87
C CYS A 46 -1.41 12.34 12.83
N THR A 47 -1.59 13.42 12.07
CA THR A 47 -2.47 13.47 10.91
C THR A 47 -1.82 13.00 9.64
N ILE A 48 -0.51 13.19 9.50
CA ILE A 48 0.33 12.61 8.44
C ILE A 48 1.67 12.25 9.07
N GLY A 49 2.19 11.08 8.76
CA GLY A 49 3.49 10.67 9.25
C GLY A 49 4.19 9.68 8.35
N VAL A 50 5.50 9.80 8.25
CA VAL A 50 6.37 8.86 7.53
C VAL A 50 7.65 8.66 8.32
N ALA A 51 8.08 7.41 8.46
CA ALA A 51 9.38 7.02 8.98
C ALA A 51 10.08 6.06 8.01
N LEU A 52 11.33 6.36 7.67
CA LEU A 52 12.17 5.56 6.79
C LEU A 52 13.36 5.05 7.58
N SER A 53 13.67 3.76 7.41
CA SER A 53 14.85 3.14 7.99
C SER A 53 15.48 2.18 7.00
N ILE A 54 16.79 2.00 7.08
CA ILE A 54 17.49 1.08 6.18
C ILE A 54 17.68 -0.24 6.91
N ILE A 55 17.08 -1.29 6.36
CA ILE A 55 16.92 -2.58 7.04
C ILE A 55 17.85 -3.67 6.49
N GLY A 56 18.50 -3.40 5.36
CA GLY A 56 19.40 -4.36 4.73
C GLY A 56 20.03 -3.84 3.44
N PRO A 57 20.84 -4.67 2.77
CA PRO A 57 21.38 -4.38 1.45
C PRO A 57 20.26 -4.01 0.47
N ASN A 58 20.36 -2.82 -0.13
CA ASN A 58 19.38 -2.30 -1.09
C ASN A 58 17.92 -2.21 -0.59
N GLN A 59 17.64 -2.26 0.72
CA GLN A 59 16.28 -2.29 1.24
C GLN A 59 16.05 -1.23 2.31
N MET A 60 15.01 -0.42 2.11
CA MET A 60 14.50 0.49 3.13
C MET A 60 13.10 0.06 3.56
N LYS A 61 12.83 0.15 4.86
CA LYS A 61 11.47 0.05 5.40
C LYS A 61 10.85 1.43 5.45
N VAL A 62 9.65 1.55 4.89
CA VAL A 62 8.81 2.74 4.92
C VAL A 62 7.62 2.44 5.80
N GLN A 63 7.40 3.28 6.82
CA GLN A 63 6.21 3.22 7.67
C GLN A 63 5.48 4.56 7.54
N MET A 64 4.17 4.52 7.32
CA MET A 64 3.34 5.69 7.07
C MET A 64 2.05 5.66 7.88
N VAL A 65 1.60 6.83 8.31
CA VAL A 65 0.30 7.05 8.94
C VAL A 65 -0.40 8.25 8.33
N ALA A 66 -1.71 8.17 8.22
CA ALA A 66 -2.57 9.31 7.93
C ALA A 66 -3.87 9.24 8.74
N ALA A 67 -4.41 10.38 9.15
CA ALA A 67 -5.76 10.44 9.69
C ALA A 67 -6.77 10.05 8.61
N THR A 68 -7.78 9.26 8.98
CA THR A 68 -8.85 8.87 8.06
C THR A 68 -9.70 10.07 7.65
N ILE A 69 -10.19 10.07 6.42
CA ILE A 69 -11.07 11.12 5.90
C ILE A 69 -12.47 10.94 6.52
N VAL A 70 -13.06 12.05 6.95
CA VAL A 70 -14.43 12.10 7.46
C VAL A 70 -15.26 13.02 6.54
N PRO A 71 -16.36 12.52 5.94
CA PRO A 71 -16.91 11.16 6.05
C PRO A 71 -16.02 10.09 5.38
N PRO A 72 -16.13 8.81 5.79
CA PRO A 72 -15.33 7.73 5.22
C PRO A 72 -15.46 7.62 3.71
N VAL A 73 -14.33 7.42 3.04
CA VAL A 73 -14.22 7.18 1.59
C VAL A 73 -13.92 5.70 1.32
N GLN A 74 -14.24 5.23 0.11
CA GLN A 74 -14.01 3.83 -0.25
C GLN A 74 -12.51 3.47 -0.27
N GLN A 75 -11.68 4.38 -0.77
CA GLN A 75 -10.23 4.21 -0.81
C GLN A 75 -9.55 5.49 -0.33
N GLN A 76 -8.55 5.33 0.52
CA GLN A 76 -7.72 6.42 1.01
C GLN A 76 -6.26 6.05 0.84
N TYR A 77 -5.42 7.03 0.53
CA TYR A 77 -3.99 6.83 0.39
C TYR A 77 -3.18 7.63 1.41
N VAL A 78 -1.99 7.12 1.71
CA VAL A 78 -0.86 7.90 2.24
C VAL A 78 0.33 7.67 1.32
N ALA A 79 1.03 8.74 0.96
CA ALA A 79 2.11 8.69 -0.01
C ALA A 79 3.36 9.39 0.50
N ILE A 80 4.51 8.87 0.09
CA ILE A 80 5.82 9.50 0.22
C ILE A 80 6.38 9.80 -1.17
N ALA A 81 6.91 11.00 -1.37
CA ALA A 81 7.63 11.39 -2.58
C ALA A 81 9.10 11.67 -2.30
N PHE A 82 9.96 11.30 -3.25
CA PHE A 82 11.36 11.67 -3.34
C PHE A 82 11.48 12.75 -4.43
N SER A 83 11.93 13.94 -4.03
CA SER A 83 12.03 15.11 -4.92
C SER A 83 13.42 15.74 -4.90
N HIS A 84 13.81 16.36 -6.01
CA HIS A 84 15.06 17.11 -6.08
C HIS A 84 14.95 18.54 -5.54
N ASP A 85 13.73 19.06 -5.40
CA ASP A 85 13.43 20.40 -4.90
C ASP A 85 12.26 20.37 -3.89
N THR A 86 11.78 21.56 -3.49
CA THR A 86 10.74 21.69 -2.47
C THR A 86 9.32 21.84 -3.03
N TYR A 87 9.11 21.50 -4.30
CA TYR A 87 7.84 21.65 -5.00
C TYR A 87 7.43 20.34 -5.68
N MET A 88 6.15 19.96 -5.52
CA MET A 88 5.57 18.88 -6.32
C MET A 88 5.69 19.20 -7.81
N GLY A 89 6.20 18.27 -8.62
CA GLY A 89 6.47 18.58 -10.02
C GLY A 89 7.14 17.48 -10.83
N ASN A 90 8.09 16.80 -10.22
CA ASN A 90 8.95 15.86 -10.90
C ASN A 90 9.52 14.96 -9.82
N ASP A 91 8.69 14.06 -9.31
CA ASP A 91 8.95 13.31 -8.08
C ASP A 91 8.60 11.84 -8.28
N SER A 92 9.46 10.95 -7.77
CA SER A 92 9.12 9.53 -7.63
C SER A 92 8.30 9.35 -6.36
N VAL A 93 7.16 8.70 -6.46
CA VAL A 93 6.19 8.57 -5.37
C VAL A 93 5.95 7.10 -5.08
N SER A 94 5.92 6.74 -3.81
CA SER A 94 5.37 5.47 -3.34
C SER A 94 4.11 5.78 -2.55
N GLU A 95 2.97 5.27 -3.00
CA GLU A 95 1.67 5.48 -2.37
C GLU A 95 1.14 4.16 -1.85
N CYS A 96 0.61 4.17 -0.63
CA CYS A 96 -0.12 3.05 -0.06
C CYS A 96 -1.59 3.40 0.00
N VAL A 97 -2.40 2.64 -0.71
CA VAL A 97 -3.85 2.76 -0.78
C VAL A 97 -4.45 1.67 0.09
N ILE A 98 -5.34 2.06 0.99
CA ILE A 98 -6.15 1.10 1.74
C ILE A 98 -7.59 1.22 1.26
N SER A 99 -8.13 0.10 0.80
CA SER A 99 -9.53 -0.02 0.38
C SER A 99 -10.39 -0.55 1.52
N ASN A 100 -11.48 0.15 1.83
CA ASN A 100 -12.54 -0.39 2.69
C ASN A 100 -13.46 -1.25 1.84
N MET A 101 -13.22 -2.56 1.80
CA MET A 101 -14.04 -3.52 1.03
C MET A 101 -15.32 -3.94 1.75
N GLY A 102 -15.68 -3.24 2.84
CA GLY A 102 -16.85 -3.51 3.66
C GLY A 102 -16.54 -4.30 4.94
N GLU A 103 -17.50 -4.30 5.86
CA GLU A 103 -17.38 -4.83 7.23
C GLU A 103 -16.97 -6.32 7.29
N PHE A 104 -17.18 -7.08 6.21
CA PHE A 104 -16.96 -8.52 6.15
C PHE A 104 -15.64 -8.95 5.50
N VAL A 105 -14.99 -8.07 4.74
CA VAL A 105 -13.77 -8.40 3.96
C VAL A 105 -12.53 -7.69 4.52
N GLY A 106 -12.73 -6.67 5.35
CA GLY A 106 -11.65 -5.94 6.00
C GLY A 106 -10.97 -4.94 5.07
N TYR A 107 -9.79 -4.50 5.48
CA TYR A 107 -8.96 -3.55 4.77
C TYR A 107 -7.83 -4.28 4.04
N GLU A 108 -7.73 -4.10 2.73
CA GLU A 108 -6.60 -4.61 1.95
C GLU A 108 -5.69 -3.44 1.55
N PRO A 109 -4.42 -3.46 1.98
CA PRO A 109 -3.44 -2.47 1.56
C PRO A 109 -2.87 -2.85 0.19
N GLU A 110 -2.65 -1.85 -0.65
CA GLU A 110 -1.90 -1.97 -1.89
C GLU A 110 -0.88 -0.84 -1.97
N VAL A 111 0.33 -1.15 -2.42
CA VAL A 111 1.40 -0.16 -2.64
C VAL A 111 1.62 0.01 -4.13
N TYR A 112 1.67 1.25 -4.59
CA TYR A 112 1.99 1.60 -5.96
C TYR A 112 3.21 2.48 -6.03
N LEU A 113 3.96 2.33 -7.12
CA LEU A 113 4.89 3.35 -7.57
C LEU A 113 4.11 4.31 -8.48
N SER A 114 4.19 5.60 -8.21
CA SER A 114 3.60 6.65 -9.03
C SER A 114 4.61 7.76 -9.29
N TYR A 115 4.28 8.66 -10.22
CA TYR A 115 5.16 9.73 -10.64
C TYR A 115 4.39 11.05 -10.70
N ASN A 116 4.95 12.09 -10.08
CA ASN A 116 4.39 13.43 -10.19
C ASN A 116 4.92 14.13 -11.45
N LYS A 117 4.00 14.60 -12.30
CA LYS A 117 4.31 15.46 -13.45
C LYS A 117 3.55 16.78 -13.32
N GLY A 118 4.28 17.84 -12.98
CA GLY A 118 3.67 19.11 -12.59
C GLY A 118 2.82 18.96 -11.34
N LYS A 119 1.50 19.11 -11.44
CA LYS A 119 0.57 18.98 -10.31
C LYS A 119 -0.35 17.76 -10.41
N SER A 120 -0.09 16.86 -11.36
CA SER A 120 -0.76 15.57 -11.49
C SER A 120 0.15 14.45 -11.01
N ASN A 121 -0.47 13.33 -10.66
CA ASN A 121 0.19 12.08 -10.32
C ASN A 121 -0.33 10.99 -11.26
N ASP A 122 0.56 10.16 -11.79
CA ASP A 122 0.23 9.01 -12.61
C ASP A 122 0.91 7.76 -12.06
N ARG A 123 0.18 6.66 -11.89
CA ARG A 123 0.77 5.38 -11.49
C ARG A 123 1.70 4.83 -12.58
N VAL A 124 2.84 4.32 -12.15
CA VAL A 124 3.78 3.62 -13.02
C VAL A 124 3.37 2.15 -13.07
N PHE A 125 3.04 1.65 -14.26
CA PHE A 125 2.66 0.25 -14.42
C PHE A 125 3.85 -0.68 -14.14
N LEU A 126 3.71 -1.49 -13.09
CA LEU A 126 4.60 -2.60 -12.75
C LEU A 126 3.81 -3.91 -12.96
N ASN A 127 4.40 -4.87 -13.64
CA ASN A 127 3.83 -6.22 -13.64
C ASN A 127 4.09 -6.92 -12.30
N ASP A 128 3.44 -8.06 -12.05
CA ASP A 128 3.54 -8.80 -10.78
C ASP A 128 4.99 -9.09 -10.34
N ASP A 129 5.88 -9.45 -11.27
CA ASP A 129 7.29 -9.74 -10.96
C ASP A 129 8.06 -8.46 -10.61
N GLU A 130 7.79 -7.35 -11.32
CA GLU A 130 8.41 -6.05 -11.04
C GLU A 130 7.92 -5.46 -9.71
N HIS A 131 6.63 -5.62 -9.42
CA HIS A 131 6.01 -5.18 -8.18
C HIS A 131 6.61 -5.93 -6.99
N ALA A 132 6.64 -7.27 -7.05
CA ALA A 132 7.22 -8.12 -6.01
C ALA A 132 8.74 -7.96 -5.84
N GLU A 133 9.45 -7.52 -6.88
CA GLU A 133 10.88 -7.19 -6.79
C GLU A 133 11.09 -5.83 -6.09
N LEU A 134 10.26 -4.83 -6.40
CA LEU A 134 10.40 -3.48 -5.85
C LEU A 134 9.89 -3.37 -4.42
N PHE A 135 8.74 -3.98 -4.11
CA PHE A 135 8.04 -3.88 -2.84
C PHE A 135 7.87 -5.25 -2.18
N THR A 136 8.19 -5.34 -0.89
CA THR A 136 8.00 -6.55 -0.08
C THR A 136 7.47 -6.23 1.31
N GLU A 137 7.00 -7.25 2.04
CA GLU A 137 6.50 -7.10 3.43
C GLU A 137 5.43 -6.00 3.58
N LEU A 138 4.53 -5.88 2.61
CA LEU A 138 3.41 -4.94 2.68
C LEU A 138 2.43 -5.36 3.79
N ALA A 139 2.15 -4.43 4.68
CA ALA A 139 1.10 -4.52 5.67
C ALA A 139 0.41 -3.17 5.82
N GLY A 140 -0.88 -3.21 6.12
CA GLY A 140 -1.66 -2.00 6.33
C GLY A 140 -2.95 -2.30 7.07
N GLN A 141 -3.45 -1.29 7.77
CA GLN A 141 -4.65 -1.39 8.57
C GLN A 141 -5.26 -0.01 8.80
N VAL A 142 -6.52 0.01 9.21
CA VAL A 142 -7.14 1.20 9.80
C VAL A 142 -7.36 0.94 11.28
N VAL A 143 -6.73 1.76 12.13
CA VAL A 143 -6.81 1.66 13.60
C VAL A 143 -7.03 3.04 14.20
N ASP A 144 -8.00 3.16 15.11
CA ASP A 144 -8.38 4.42 15.79
C ASP A 144 -8.51 5.62 14.84
N SER A 145 -9.22 5.45 13.73
CA SER A 145 -9.39 6.50 12.69
C SER A 145 -8.08 6.95 12.03
N ARG A 146 -7.06 6.09 12.00
CA ARG A 146 -5.80 6.30 11.27
C ARG A 146 -5.56 5.16 10.30
N LEU A 147 -5.20 5.50 9.07
CA LEU A 147 -4.62 4.59 8.09
C LEU A 147 -3.15 4.41 8.45
N VAL A 148 -2.71 3.17 8.64
CA VAL A 148 -1.31 2.82 8.90
C VAL A 148 -0.86 1.84 7.83
N CYS A 149 0.31 2.09 7.23
CA CYS A 149 0.87 1.22 6.21
C CYS A 149 2.38 1.08 6.39
N GLU A 150 2.90 -0.12 6.18
CA GLU A 150 4.33 -0.36 6.10
C GLU A 150 4.68 -1.31 4.96
N PHE A 151 5.84 -1.09 4.36
CA PHE A 151 6.41 -1.97 3.36
C PHE A 151 7.92 -1.76 3.28
N ASN A 152 8.60 -2.72 2.67
CA ASN A 152 9.98 -2.59 2.27
C ASN A 152 10.04 -2.20 0.79
N GLN A 153 10.95 -1.30 0.44
CA GLN A 153 11.17 -0.84 -0.92
C GLN A 153 12.66 -0.94 -1.28
N GLN A 154 12.96 -1.30 -2.52
CA GLN A 154 14.34 -1.22 -3.02
C GLN A 154 14.82 0.23 -3.16
N ILE A 155 16.00 0.51 -2.64
CA ILE A 155 16.65 1.84 -2.75
C ILE A 155 17.13 2.07 -4.18
N MET A 156 17.70 1.03 -4.79
CA MET A 156 18.13 0.98 -6.17
C MET A 156 17.33 -0.11 -6.88
N PRO A 157 16.23 0.22 -7.56
CA PRO A 157 15.34 -0.76 -8.14
C PRO A 157 16.05 -1.70 -9.14
N GLN A 158 15.77 -2.99 -9.04
CA GLN A 158 16.27 -4.04 -9.93
C GLN A 158 15.21 -4.46 -10.97
N ILE A 159 14.54 -3.45 -11.53
CA ILE A 159 13.47 -3.55 -12.53
C ILE A 159 13.74 -2.57 -13.69
N ASP A 160 12.94 -2.64 -14.76
CA ASP A 160 13.01 -1.67 -15.86
C ASP A 160 12.76 -0.24 -15.34
N ASN A 161 13.49 0.74 -15.86
CA ASN A 161 13.39 2.12 -15.37
C ASN A 161 12.12 2.86 -15.85
N LYS A 162 11.29 2.20 -16.67
CA LYS A 162 10.03 2.69 -17.25
C LYS A 162 10.20 4.06 -17.90
N ASN A 163 11.21 4.21 -18.76
CA ASN A 163 11.57 5.48 -19.41
C ASN A 163 11.92 6.61 -18.42
N GLY A 164 12.52 6.27 -17.27
CA GLY A 164 12.95 7.22 -16.25
C GLY A 164 11.90 7.55 -15.18
N LEU A 165 10.76 6.85 -15.18
CA LEU A 165 9.71 7.01 -14.15
C LEU A 165 10.03 6.24 -12.87
N VAL A 166 10.88 5.20 -12.94
CA VAL A 166 11.39 4.48 -11.76
C VAL A 166 12.75 5.05 -11.39
N TRP A 167 12.87 5.61 -10.19
CA TRP A 167 14.08 6.31 -9.76
C TRP A 167 15.04 5.44 -8.96
N ASN A 168 16.34 5.69 -9.16
CA ASN A 168 17.37 5.23 -8.25
C ASN A 168 17.47 6.23 -7.08
N LEU A 169 17.24 5.75 -5.87
CA LEU A 169 17.20 6.58 -4.68
C LEU A 169 18.58 6.77 -4.02
N ASN A 170 19.68 6.38 -4.68
CA ASN A 170 21.05 6.69 -4.25
C ASN A 170 21.45 8.13 -4.59
N SER A 171 20.69 9.08 -4.07
CA SER A 171 20.97 10.51 -4.18
C SER A 171 20.28 11.24 -3.03
N PRO A 172 20.70 12.46 -2.67
CA PRO A 172 19.97 13.27 -1.71
C PRO A 172 18.65 13.81 -2.31
N PHE A 173 17.52 13.52 -1.66
CA PHE A 173 16.18 13.99 -2.03
C PHE A 173 15.51 14.74 -0.87
N PHE A 174 14.72 15.76 -1.19
CA PHE A 174 13.67 16.19 -0.27
C PHE A 174 12.61 15.09 -0.20
N LEU A 175 12.13 14.81 1.01
CA LEU A 175 11.02 13.90 1.22
C LEU A 175 9.75 14.71 1.37
N MET A 176 8.69 14.31 0.68
CA MET A 176 7.36 14.87 0.85
C MET A 176 6.41 13.77 1.29
N ALA A 177 5.37 14.13 2.06
CA ALA A 177 4.30 13.21 2.40
C ALA A 177 2.93 13.87 2.26
N ALA A 178 1.97 13.12 1.75
CA ALA A 178 0.61 13.58 1.52
C ALA A 178 -0.40 12.44 1.77
N THR A 179 -1.66 12.81 1.99
CA THR A 179 -2.78 11.88 2.10
C THR A 179 -4.00 12.47 1.40
N GLY A 180 -4.92 11.61 0.98
CA GLY A 180 -6.15 11.97 0.29
C GLY A 180 -6.99 10.75 -0.05
N SER A 181 -8.12 10.96 -0.71
CA SER A 181 -8.92 9.85 -1.24
C SER A 181 -8.28 9.27 -2.50
N ALA A 182 -8.51 7.99 -2.77
CA ALA A 182 -8.05 7.33 -3.99
C ALA A 182 -9.24 6.79 -4.81
N GLN A 183 -8.96 6.45 -6.05
CA GLN A 183 -9.78 5.67 -6.96
C GLN A 183 -8.97 4.46 -7.44
N PRO A 184 -9.61 3.46 -8.07
CA PRO A 184 -8.93 2.25 -8.50
C PRO A 184 -7.67 2.47 -9.35
N ASP A 185 -7.62 3.53 -10.15
CA ASP A 185 -6.51 3.80 -11.08
C ASP A 185 -5.71 5.09 -10.78
N GLU A 186 -6.13 5.89 -9.79
CA GLU A 186 -5.53 7.20 -9.51
C GLU A 186 -5.70 7.65 -8.05
N VAL A 187 -4.90 8.63 -7.65
CA VAL A 187 -5.07 9.34 -6.37
C VAL A 187 -5.69 10.71 -6.61
N ASN A 188 -6.59 11.12 -5.73
CA ASN A 188 -7.15 12.47 -5.80
C ASN A 188 -6.16 13.50 -5.25
N VAL A 189 -6.41 14.76 -5.58
CA VAL A 189 -5.61 15.88 -5.07
C VAL A 189 -5.67 15.91 -3.54
N HIS A 190 -4.50 15.97 -2.91
CA HIS A 190 -4.37 16.15 -1.46
C HIS A 190 -4.92 17.52 -1.04
N GLU A 191 -5.09 17.72 0.27
CA GLU A 191 -5.50 19.00 0.83
C GLU A 191 -4.61 20.18 0.34
N LEU A 192 -5.24 21.29 -0.03
CA LEU A 192 -4.57 22.49 -0.57
C LEU A 192 -4.60 23.67 0.41
N ASN A 193 -5.43 23.60 1.46
CA ASN A 193 -5.44 24.60 2.51
C ASN A 193 -4.24 24.43 3.44
N ARG A 194 -3.32 25.41 3.44
CA ARG A 194 -2.08 25.41 4.22
C ARG A 194 -2.28 25.24 5.74
N GLU A 195 -3.42 25.72 6.23
CA GLU A 195 -3.78 25.67 7.65
C GLU A 195 -4.41 24.33 8.06
N SER A 196 -4.74 23.47 7.10
CA SER A 196 -5.34 22.16 7.40
C SER A 196 -4.31 21.23 8.03
N HIS A 197 -4.77 20.38 8.96
CA HIS A 197 -3.91 19.35 9.54
C HIS A 197 -3.53 18.26 8.52
N SER A 198 -4.26 18.14 7.40
CA SER A 198 -3.95 17.21 6.32
C SER A 198 -3.14 17.84 5.17
N PHE A 199 -2.69 19.09 5.31
CA PHE A 199 -1.83 19.71 4.30
C PHE A 199 -0.49 18.97 4.21
N PRO A 200 0.04 18.69 3.00
CA PRO A 200 1.27 17.94 2.81
C PRO A 200 2.45 18.50 3.60
N ILE A 201 3.37 17.61 3.96
CA ILE A 201 4.61 17.95 4.65
C ILE A 201 5.81 17.68 3.76
N ILE A 202 6.87 18.44 4.00
CA ILE A 202 8.13 18.33 3.30
C ILE A 202 9.29 18.43 4.28
N SER A 203 10.36 17.67 4.02
CA SER A 203 11.60 17.78 4.78
C SER A 203 12.28 19.13 4.57
N THR A 204 12.93 19.64 5.61
CA THR A 204 13.74 20.87 5.52
C THR A 204 15.10 20.62 4.88
N GLU A 205 15.56 19.36 4.91
CA GLU A 205 16.86 18.94 4.39
C GLU A 205 16.71 17.72 3.48
N LYS A 206 17.73 17.49 2.66
CA LYS A 206 17.78 16.32 1.78
C LYS A 206 18.23 15.08 2.55
N PHE A 207 17.58 13.97 2.26
CA PHE A 207 17.88 12.64 2.78
C PHE A 207 18.48 11.78 1.65
N ASN A 208 19.60 11.10 1.92
CA ASN A 208 20.14 10.08 1.03
C ASN A 208 20.04 8.70 1.72
N PRO A 209 19.12 7.82 1.27
CA PRO A 209 18.95 6.48 1.85
C PRO A 209 20.23 5.64 1.94
N VAL A 210 21.16 5.78 0.99
CA VAL A 210 22.38 4.95 0.94
C VAL A 210 23.42 5.42 1.95
N VAL A 211 23.71 6.73 2.00
CA VAL A 211 24.71 7.29 2.93
C VAL A 211 24.22 7.19 4.37
N PHE A 212 22.90 7.23 4.58
CA PHE A 212 22.33 7.02 5.90
C PHE A 212 22.56 5.60 6.44
N ALA A 213 22.87 4.66 5.56
CA ALA A 213 23.02 3.23 5.81
C ALA A 213 24.49 2.78 5.80
N ASN A 214 25.40 3.56 6.40
CA ASN A 214 26.88 3.49 6.31
C ASN A 214 27.56 2.08 6.27
N ASN A 215 26.85 0.98 6.55
CA ASN A 215 27.36 -0.38 6.60
C ASN A 215 26.74 -1.38 5.58
N PHE A 216 25.83 -0.97 4.70
CA PHE A 216 25.20 -1.90 3.76
C PHE A 216 25.80 -1.84 2.34
N SER A 217 25.89 -3.01 1.70
CA SER A 217 26.27 -3.11 0.29
C SER A 217 25.06 -2.80 -0.59
N HIS A 218 25.28 -2.05 -1.68
CA HIS A 218 24.24 -1.68 -2.63
C HIS A 218 24.68 -2.04 -4.06
N PRO A 219 23.75 -2.43 -4.95
CA PRO A 219 24.07 -2.75 -6.34
C PRO A 219 24.56 -1.52 -7.12
N THR A 220 25.14 -1.73 -8.31
CA THR A 220 25.60 -0.63 -9.17
C THR A 220 24.61 -0.44 -10.33
N GLY A 221 23.48 0.22 -10.06
CA GLY A 221 22.47 0.55 -11.07
C GLY A 221 21.29 -0.43 -11.16
N PHE A 222 20.51 -0.29 -12.24
CA PHE A 222 19.35 -1.13 -12.53
C PHE A 222 19.81 -2.42 -13.21
N VAL A 223 19.68 -3.56 -12.53
CA VAL A 223 19.88 -4.88 -13.15
C VAL A 223 18.56 -5.62 -13.04
N PRO A 224 17.73 -5.64 -14.11
CA PRO A 224 16.52 -6.45 -14.11
C PRO A 224 16.88 -7.90 -13.83
N LYS A 225 16.27 -8.51 -12.80
CA LYS A 225 16.31 -9.96 -12.66
C LYS A 225 15.52 -10.55 -13.82
N ILE A 226 16.22 -10.91 -14.89
CA ILE A 226 15.58 -11.52 -16.06
C ILE A 226 15.05 -12.90 -15.63
N ASN A 227 13.74 -13.01 -15.44
CA ASN A 227 13.06 -14.29 -15.29
C ASN A 227 13.00 -14.96 -16.68
N THR A 228 14.09 -15.60 -17.10
CA THR A 228 14.20 -16.30 -18.40
C THR A 228 13.26 -17.51 -18.55
N ASN A 229 12.42 -17.82 -17.55
CA ASN A 229 11.58 -19.02 -17.54
C ASN A 229 10.14 -18.83 -18.06
N ARG A 230 9.72 -17.62 -18.46
CA ARG A 230 8.37 -17.40 -19.05
C ARG A 230 8.35 -17.34 -20.59
N VAL A 231 9.47 -17.70 -21.23
CA VAL A 231 9.55 -17.91 -22.69
C VAL A 231 9.87 -19.38 -22.96
N GLU A 232 9.01 -20.29 -22.49
CA GLU A 232 8.98 -21.64 -23.06
C GLU A 232 7.57 -21.97 -23.58
N LYS A 233 7.47 -21.90 -24.91
CA LYS A 233 6.48 -22.59 -25.77
C LYS A 233 5.00 -22.44 -25.39
N ARG A 234 4.35 -21.39 -25.90
CA ARG A 234 3.11 -21.65 -26.64
C ARG A 234 3.49 -22.20 -28.00
N VAL A 235 3.59 -23.53 -28.10
CA VAL A 235 3.46 -24.19 -29.40
C VAL A 235 2.08 -23.80 -29.92
N LEU A 236 2.06 -23.11 -31.07
CA LEU A 236 0.84 -22.87 -31.85
C LEU A 236 0.17 -24.21 -32.08
N ARG A 237 -0.91 -24.47 -31.33
CA ARG A 237 -1.78 -25.62 -31.59
C ARG A 237 -2.53 -25.31 -32.90
N PRO A 238 -2.50 -26.19 -33.92
CA PRO A 238 -3.25 -25.96 -35.14
C PRO A 238 -4.73 -25.78 -34.82
N THR A 239 -5.32 -24.72 -35.35
CA THR A 239 -6.76 -24.45 -35.30
C THR A 239 -7.51 -25.59 -36.00
N VAL A 240 -8.24 -26.37 -35.22
CA VAL A 240 -9.27 -27.29 -35.74
C VAL A 240 -10.55 -26.47 -35.94
N PRO A 241 -11.22 -26.56 -37.10
CA PRO A 241 -12.39 -25.75 -37.38
C PRO A 241 -13.57 -26.16 -36.49
N SER A 242 -14.22 -25.15 -35.91
CA SER A 242 -15.44 -25.25 -35.12
C SER A 242 -16.54 -25.97 -35.90
N LYS A 243 -17.03 -27.09 -35.37
CA LYS A 243 -18.31 -27.67 -35.76
C LYS A 243 -19.37 -27.14 -34.80
N SER A 244 -20.31 -26.41 -35.37
CA SER A 244 -21.56 -25.95 -34.77
C SER A 244 -22.26 -27.09 -34.03
N ALA A 245 -22.51 -26.92 -32.73
CA ALA A 245 -23.36 -27.81 -31.97
C ALA A 245 -24.45 -27.00 -31.26
N THR A 246 -25.66 -27.42 -31.54
CA THR A 246 -26.96 -26.80 -31.30
C THR A 246 -27.26 -26.67 -29.81
N SER A 247 -27.77 -25.50 -29.40
CA SER A 247 -28.28 -25.21 -28.06
C SER A 247 -29.57 -25.99 -27.77
N LEU A 248 -29.60 -26.71 -26.65
CA LEU A 248 -30.82 -27.21 -26.00
C LEU A 248 -30.75 -26.83 -24.51
N LEU A 249 -31.53 -25.82 -24.12
CA LEU A 249 -31.80 -25.51 -22.71
C LEU A 249 -32.80 -26.52 -22.12
N PRO A 250 -32.62 -26.99 -20.87
CA PRO A 250 -33.71 -27.60 -20.13
C PRO A 250 -34.43 -26.55 -19.26
N LEU A 251 -35.76 -26.47 -19.42
CA LEU A 251 -36.67 -25.77 -18.50
C LEU A 251 -36.75 -26.54 -17.16
N LEU A 252 -36.41 -25.88 -16.05
CA LEU A 252 -36.77 -26.37 -14.71
C LEU A 252 -38.15 -25.81 -14.31
N THR A 253 -39.12 -26.71 -14.16
CA THR A 253 -40.43 -26.45 -13.55
C THR A 253 -40.34 -26.50 -12.03
N PHE A 254 -40.72 -25.42 -11.35
CA PHE A 254 -40.96 -25.37 -9.91
C PHE A 254 -42.34 -26.01 -9.60
N ALA A 255 -42.37 -27.02 -8.74
CA ALA A 255 -43.60 -27.54 -8.15
C ALA A 255 -43.68 -27.12 -6.68
N LEU A 256 -44.72 -26.34 -6.35
CA LEU A 256 -45.06 -25.85 -5.02
C LEU A 256 -45.98 -26.89 -4.36
N THR A 257 -45.57 -27.50 -3.25
CA THR A 257 -46.45 -28.35 -2.43
C THR A 257 -46.81 -27.65 -1.12
N LEU A 258 -48.09 -27.24 -1.02
CA LEU A 258 -48.75 -26.91 0.24
C LEU A 258 -48.97 -28.18 1.05
N LEU A 259 -48.61 -28.17 2.33
CA LEU A 259 -49.12 -29.11 3.33
C LEU A 259 -49.82 -28.31 4.44
N VAL A 260 -51.14 -28.39 4.39
CA VAL A 260 -52.10 -27.99 5.41
C VAL A 260 -52.11 -29.06 6.50
N VAL A 261 -52.09 -28.65 7.78
CA VAL A 261 -52.47 -29.53 8.89
C VAL A 261 -53.66 -28.88 9.62
N PRO A 262 -54.77 -29.60 9.85
CA PRO A 262 -55.99 -29.06 10.41
C PRO A 262 -56.09 -29.21 11.94
N VAL A 263 -56.82 -28.26 12.54
CA VAL A 263 -57.48 -28.19 13.87
C VAL A 263 -56.63 -28.43 15.12
#